data_AF-A0AA43ECL5-F1
#
_entry.id   AF-A0AA43ECL5-F1
#
_cell.length_a   1.000
_cell.length_b   1.000
_cell.length_c   1.000
_cell.angle_alpha   90.00
_cell.angle_beta   90.00
_cell.angle_gamma   90.00
#
_symmetry.space_group_name_H-M   'P 1'
#
loop_
_entity.id
_entity.type
_entity.pdbx_description
1 polymer ?
#
loop_
_entity_poly.entity_id
_entity_poly.type
_entity_poly.pdbx_seq_one_letter_code
_entity_poly.pdbx_strand_id
1 'polypeptide(L)'
;MKTRRTITIAILVLGTSASQSLLPAQAVGGCFQCSGNPNSLICVDSASGWAICFVTPQSCTVWGACGGGRGCFIGGTPVQTPGGEVAIEELREGDRVIGRNADGKITVNEVVRTYHTLAVAYLVINGELSVTGTHPFLVGSNWVEAGDLRVGDTLVRSDGTTVLIDSVEPIGFGVRAYNITVSGNHTFFADGILVHNKG
;
A
#
# COMPACT_ATOMS: atom_id res chain seq x y z
N MET A 1 -18.41 -26.91 11.17
CA MET A 1 -18.01 -26.57 9.78
C MET A 1 -18.55 -25.18 9.48
N LYS A 2 -17.72 -24.14 9.59
CA LYS A 2 -18.14 -22.74 9.35
C LYS A 2 -17.90 -22.42 7.87
N THR A 3 -19.00 -22.16 7.17
CA THR A 3 -19.07 -21.79 5.76
C THR A 3 -18.37 -20.45 5.54
N ARG A 4 -17.27 -20.43 4.80
CA ARG A 4 -16.62 -19.19 4.33
C ARG A 4 -17.61 -18.48 3.40
N ARG A 5 -18.09 -17.31 3.80
CA ARG A 5 -18.84 -16.41 2.91
C ARG A 5 -17.81 -15.68 2.06
N THR A 6 -17.64 -16.11 0.82
CA THR A 6 -16.91 -15.38 -0.21
C THR A 6 -17.63 -14.06 -0.43
N ILE A 7 -17.06 -12.96 0.07
CA ILE A 7 -17.50 -11.61 -0.29
C ILE A 7 -17.04 -11.42 -1.73
N THR A 8 -17.90 -11.74 -2.68
CA THR A 8 -17.72 -11.34 -4.07
C THR A 8 -17.98 -9.84 -4.10
N ILE A 9 -16.92 -9.03 -4.04
CA ILE A 9 -16.99 -7.62 -4.41
C ILE A 9 -17.32 -7.64 -5.90
N ALA A 10 -18.59 -7.47 -6.23
CA ALA A 10 -19.02 -7.22 -7.59
C ALA A 10 -18.43 -5.87 -8.00
N ILE A 11 -17.24 -5.91 -8.58
CA ILE A 11 -16.69 -4.79 -9.34
C ILE A 11 -17.69 -4.56 -10.46
N LEU A 12 -18.53 -3.54 -10.31
CA LEU A 12 -19.36 -3.04 -11.39
C LEU A 12 -18.38 -2.44 -12.41
N VAL A 13 -17.83 -3.31 -13.27
CA VAL A 13 -17.09 -2.89 -14.47
C VAL A 13 -18.14 -2.26 -15.37
N LEU A 14 -18.40 -0.97 -15.17
CA LEU A 14 -19.02 -0.16 -16.20
C LEU A 14 -18.04 -0.18 -17.36
N GLY A 15 -18.40 -0.99 -18.37
CA GLY A 15 -17.54 -1.30 -19.49
C GLY A 15 -17.08 -0.05 -20.19
N THR A 16 -15.77 0.15 -20.21
CA THR A 16 -15.06 0.57 -21.41
C THR A 16 -13.79 -0.26 -21.50
N SER A 17 -13.69 -1.02 -22.59
CA SER A 17 -12.49 -1.69 -23.03
C SER A 17 -11.45 -0.63 -23.43
N ALA A 18 -10.72 -0.11 -22.45
CA ALA A 18 -9.51 0.65 -22.69
C ALA A 18 -8.48 0.13 -21.70
N SER A 19 -7.56 -0.69 -22.21
CA SER A 19 -6.29 -1.00 -21.56
C SER A 19 -5.71 0.28 -20.98
N GLN A 20 -5.75 0.44 -19.65
CA GLN A 20 -5.25 1.62 -18.97
C GLN A 20 -3.72 1.60 -19.06
N SER A 21 -3.18 2.21 -20.12
CA SER A 21 -1.74 2.30 -20.38
C SER A 21 -1.11 3.35 -19.48
N LEU A 22 -0.70 2.93 -18.28
CA LEU A 22 -0.13 3.82 -17.27
C LEU A 22 1.30 4.20 -17.67
N LEU A 23 1.59 5.50 -17.72
CA LEU A 23 2.94 6.02 -17.93
C LEU A 23 3.53 6.49 -16.59
N PRO A 24 4.84 6.30 -16.36
CA PRO A 24 5.49 6.87 -15.19
C PRO A 24 5.43 8.41 -15.26
N ALA A 25 5.05 9.04 -14.15
CA ALA A 25 5.15 10.49 -14.03
C ALA A 25 6.62 10.89 -13.80
N GLN A 26 7.09 11.92 -14.49
CA GLN A 26 8.45 12.44 -14.32
C GLN A 26 8.49 13.42 -13.14
N ALA A 27 9.45 13.25 -12.25
CA ALA A 27 9.71 14.19 -11.17
C ALA A 27 10.47 15.42 -11.72
N VAL A 28 9.88 16.60 -11.59
CA VAL A 28 10.46 17.89 -11.99
C VAL A 28 10.31 18.86 -10.82
N GLY A 29 11.37 19.08 -10.06
CA GLY A 29 11.42 20.15 -9.04
C GLY A 29 10.36 20.09 -7.93
N GLY A 30 9.99 18.88 -7.46
CA GLY A 30 8.91 18.70 -6.48
C GLY A 30 7.51 18.57 -7.11
N CYS A 31 7.43 18.51 -8.43
CA CYS A 31 6.20 18.28 -9.18
C CYS A 31 6.30 16.99 -10.00
N PHE A 32 5.13 16.43 -10.31
CA PHE A 32 4.97 15.28 -11.17
C PHE A 32 4.25 15.70 -12.44
N GLN A 33 4.75 15.22 -13.59
CA GLN A 33 4.14 15.49 -14.89
C GLN A 33 4.02 14.19 -15.68
N CYS A 34 2.86 13.96 -16.29
CA CYS A 34 2.69 12.86 -17.23
C CYS A 34 3.50 13.08 -18.49
N SER A 35 4.23 12.04 -18.89
CA SER A 35 4.93 12.03 -20.18
C SER A 35 3.94 12.31 -21.31
N GLY A 36 4.19 13.38 -22.07
CA GLY A 36 3.34 13.82 -23.18
C GLY A 36 2.16 14.72 -22.82
N ASN A 37 1.95 15.11 -21.55
CA ASN A 37 0.92 16.10 -21.18
C ASN A 37 1.47 17.23 -20.29
N PRO A 38 1.76 18.43 -20.83
CA PRO A 38 2.26 19.57 -20.06
C PRO A 38 1.24 20.16 -19.08
N ASN A 39 -0.06 19.91 -19.28
CA ASN A 39 -1.12 20.39 -18.39
C ASN A 39 -1.38 19.47 -17.19
N SER A 40 -0.64 18.37 -17.09
CA SER A 40 -0.76 17.41 -15.99
C SER A 40 0.17 17.70 -14.82
N LEU A 41 0.87 18.84 -14.82
CA LEU A 41 1.81 19.17 -13.76
C LEU A 41 1.09 19.29 -12.40
N ILE A 42 1.47 18.45 -11.43
CA ILE A 42 1.01 18.61 -10.05
C ILE A 42 2.20 18.61 -9.10
N CYS A 43 2.28 19.67 -8.31
CA CYS A 43 3.34 19.88 -7.32
C CYS A 43 2.92 19.34 -5.97
N VAL A 44 3.85 18.67 -5.28
CA VAL A 44 3.70 18.22 -3.90
C VAL A 44 4.60 19.03 -2.99
N ASP A 45 4.09 19.42 -1.83
CA ASP A 45 4.84 20.20 -0.83
C ASP A 45 5.95 19.40 -0.14
N SER A 46 6.08 18.10 -0.43
CA SER A 46 7.14 17.25 0.10
C SER A 46 7.86 16.52 -1.02
N ALA A 47 9.19 16.44 -0.93
CA ALA A 47 10.07 15.73 -1.88
C ALA A 47 9.88 14.19 -1.86
N SER A 48 8.73 13.72 -1.41
CA SER A 48 8.36 12.33 -1.29
C SER A 48 6.89 12.12 -1.55
N GLY A 49 6.63 11.63 -2.74
CA GLY A 49 5.34 11.22 -3.22
C GLY A 49 5.57 10.38 -4.46
N TRP A 50 4.53 9.71 -4.90
CA TRP A 50 4.46 9.18 -6.24
C TRP A 50 3.38 9.96 -6.98
N ALA A 51 3.25 9.76 -8.29
CA ALA A 51 2.10 10.23 -9.05
C ALA A 51 1.82 9.25 -10.17
N ILE A 52 0.54 9.03 -10.42
CA ILE A 52 0.09 8.18 -11.52
C ILE A 52 -0.66 9.01 -12.53
N CYS A 53 -0.36 8.71 -13.78
CA CYS A 53 -0.95 9.32 -14.94
C CYS A 53 -2.08 8.43 -15.45
N PHE A 54 -3.31 8.87 -15.21
CA PHE A 54 -4.46 8.26 -15.87
C PHE A 54 -4.54 8.83 -17.29
N VAL A 55 -4.67 7.95 -18.29
CA VAL A 55 -4.71 8.37 -19.71
C VAL A 55 -6.06 9.02 -20.04
N THR A 56 -7.12 8.64 -19.30
CA THR A 56 -8.48 9.11 -19.52
C THR A 56 -9.28 9.14 -18.21
N PRO A 57 -9.65 10.34 -17.71
CA PRO A 57 -9.20 11.65 -18.20
C PRO A 57 -7.69 11.80 -17.99
N GLN A 58 -7.02 12.61 -18.83
CA GLN A 58 -5.60 12.93 -18.67
C GLN A 58 -5.39 13.78 -17.40
N SER A 59 -5.47 13.14 -16.24
CA SER A 59 -5.31 13.75 -14.92
C SER A 59 -4.17 13.09 -14.18
N CYS A 60 -3.33 13.91 -13.56
CA CYS A 60 -2.43 13.43 -12.53
C CYS A 60 -3.22 13.29 -11.22
N THR A 61 -2.97 12.22 -10.48
CA THR A 61 -3.39 12.11 -9.09
C THR A 61 -2.16 12.11 -8.21
N VAL A 62 -2.10 13.09 -7.33
CA VAL A 62 -1.03 13.25 -6.34
C VAL A 62 -1.33 12.44 -5.09
N TRP A 63 -0.29 11.79 -4.59
CA TRP A 63 -0.33 11.00 -3.37
C TRP A 63 -0.04 11.91 -2.18
N GLY A 64 -1.07 12.21 -1.40
CA GLY A 64 -0.88 12.79 -0.07
C GLY A 64 -0.32 11.73 0.87
N ALA A 65 0.78 12.03 1.55
CA ALA A 65 1.25 11.21 2.66
C ALA A 65 0.12 11.08 3.69
N CYS A 66 -0.20 9.85 4.09
CA CYS A 66 -0.97 9.65 5.30
C CYS A 66 -0.24 10.32 6.47
N GLY A 67 -0.93 11.18 7.22
CA GLY A 67 -0.36 11.78 8.42
C GLY A 67 0.20 10.70 9.34
N GLY A 68 1.42 10.90 9.84
CA GLY A 68 2.09 10.00 10.79
C GLY A 68 3.31 9.25 10.24
N GLY A 69 3.61 9.31 8.95
CA GLY A 69 4.70 8.53 8.37
C GLY A 69 4.26 7.77 7.13
N ARG A 70 5.14 7.70 6.12
CA ARG A 70 4.80 7.27 4.76
C ARG A 70 4.18 5.88 4.72
N GLY A 71 3.05 5.75 4.01
CA GLY A 71 2.37 4.50 3.67
C GLY A 71 1.09 4.18 4.47
N CYS A 72 -0.02 3.93 3.78
CA CYS A 72 -1.26 3.37 4.33
C CYS A 72 -1.71 2.10 3.58
N PHE A 73 -2.63 1.36 4.20
CA PHE A 73 -3.40 0.27 3.60
C PHE A 73 -4.86 0.63 3.47
N ILE A 74 -5.56 0.02 2.52
CA ILE A 74 -7.02 0.22 2.37
C ILE A 74 -7.77 -0.55 3.47
N GLY A 75 -8.92 -0.03 3.90
CA GLY A 75 -9.80 -0.75 4.83
C GLY A 75 -10.13 -2.16 4.35
N GLY A 76 -10.21 -3.10 5.30
CA GLY A 76 -10.36 -4.53 5.06
C GLY A 76 -9.04 -5.28 4.95
N THR A 77 -7.89 -4.59 4.84
CA THR A 77 -6.57 -5.25 4.81
C THR A 77 -6.36 -6.05 6.11
N PRO A 78 -6.17 -7.37 6.04
CA PRO A 78 -6.03 -8.20 7.23
C PRO A 78 -4.62 -8.03 7.83
N VAL A 79 -4.56 -7.76 9.13
CA VAL A 79 -3.32 -7.68 9.91
C VAL A 79 -3.23 -8.89 10.82
N GLN A 80 -2.08 -9.56 10.83
CA GLN A 80 -1.89 -10.73 11.68
C GLN A 80 -1.76 -10.33 13.14
N THR A 81 -2.57 -10.95 14.00
CA THR A 81 -2.49 -10.83 15.46
C THR A 81 -2.29 -12.21 16.09
N PRO A 82 -1.88 -12.30 17.38
CA PRO A 82 -1.82 -13.57 18.09
C PRO A 82 -3.18 -14.32 18.15
N GLY A 83 -4.30 -13.61 17.99
CA GLY A 83 -5.65 -14.17 18.00
C GLY A 83 -6.24 -14.51 16.62
N GLY A 84 -5.48 -14.27 15.54
CA GLY A 84 -5.96 -14.38 14.16
C GLY A 84 -5.86 -13.05 13.41
N GLU A 85 -6.40 -13.00 12.20
CA GLU A 85 -6.38 -11.79 11.38
C GLU A 85 -7.47 -10.81 11.81
N VAL A 86 -7.11 -9.52 11.88
CA VAL A 86 -8.01 -8.41 12.20
C VAL A 86 -7.86 -7.35 11.11
N ALA A 87 -8.97 -6.78 10.64
CA ALA A 87 -8.90 -5.73 9.63
C ALA A 87 -8.20 -4.48 10.19
N ILE A 88 -7.38 -3.81 9.39
CA ILE A 88 -6.53 -2.70 9.85
C ILE A 88 -7.33 -1.55 10.49
N GLU A 89 -8.54 -1.28 10.03
CA GLU A 89 -9.43 -0.25 10.57
C GLU A 89 -10.07 -0.61 11.92
N GLU A 90 -10.01 -1.88 12.32
CA GLU A 90 -10.57 -2.37 13.58
C GLU A 90 -9.53 -2.35 14.71
N LEU A 91 -8.23 -2.27 14.38
CA LEU A 91 -7.14 -2.20 15.34
C LEU A 91 -7.16 -0.89 16.14
N ARG A 92 -6.81 -0.99 17.43
CA ARG A 92 -6.78 0.11 18.39
C ARG A 92 -5.45 0.16 19.13
N GLU A 93 -5.15 1.30 19.74
CA GLU A 93 -3.99 1.42 20.64
C GLU A 93 -4.10 0.38 21.78
N GLY A 94 -2.99 -0.33 22.04
CA GLY A 94 -2.91 -1.45 22.96
C GLY A 94 -3.13 -2.83 22.32
N ASP A 95 -3.62 -2.91 21.09
CA ASP A 95 -3.74 -4.20 20.39
C ASP A 95 -2.36 -4.77 20.03
N ARG A 96 -2.26 -6.08 19.85
CA ARG A 96 -1.01 -6.76 19.54
C ARG A 96 -1.02 -7.32 18.13
N VAL A 97 0.04 -7.05 17.37
CA VAL A 97 0.24 -7.53 16.01
C VAL A 97 1.51 -8.35 15.90
N ILE A 98 1.55 -9.24 14.91
CA ILE A 98 2.70 -10.08 14.61
C ILE A 98 3.55 -9.37 13.56
N GLY A 99 4.86 -9.34 13.79
CA GLY A 99 5.86 -8.81 12.86
C GLY A 99 7.10 -9.69 12.83
N ARG A 100 8.17 -9.15 12.25
CA ARG A 100 9.47 -9.84 12.13
C ARG A 100 10.61 -8.85 12.32
N ASN A 101 11.62 -9.23 13.12
CA ASN A 101 12.81 -8.41 13.34
C ASN A 101 13.85 -8.62 12.22
N ALA A 102 14.93 -7.82 12.26
CA ALA A 102 16.03 -7.91 11.29
C ALA A 102 16.75 -9.27 11.28
N ASP A 103 16.75 -10.01 12.41
CA ASP A 103 17.30 -11.37 12.49
C ASP A 103 16.36 -12.43 11.91
N GLY A 104 15.21 -12.03 11.37
CA GLY A 104 14.22 -12.92 10.82
C GLY A 104 13.37 -13.66 11.86
N LYS A 105 13.38 -13.23 13.13
CA LYS A 105 12.55 -13.80 14.20
C LYS A 105 11.18 -13.11 14.26
N ILE A 106 10.14 -13.90 14.50
CA ILE A 106 8.78 -13.38 14.72
C ILE A 106 8.75 -12.58 16.02
N THR A 107 8.09 -11.43 15.99
CA THR A 107 7.90 -10.54 17.14
C THR A 107 6.43 -10.23 17.35
N VAL A 108 6.05 -9.95 18.59
CA VAL A 108 4.73 -9.43 18.95
C VAL A 108 4.92 -7.97 19.34
N ASN A 109 4.33 -7.07 18.57
CA ASN A 109 4.45 -5.62 18.74
C ASN A 109 3.09 -5.04 19.14
N GLU A 110 3.10 -4.02 19.99
CA GLU A 110 1.87 -3.34 20.43
C GLU A 110 1.57 -2.16 19.52
N VAL A 111 0.32 -2.00 19.11
CA VAL A 111 -0.16 -0.81 18.39
C VAL A 111 -0.11 0.37 19.36
N VAL A 112 0.73 1.35 19.07
CA VAL A 112 0.89 2.55 19.90
C VAL A 112 0.11 3.74 19.37
N ARG A 113 -0.21 3.77 18.08
CA ARG A 113 -1.04 4.81 17.44
C ARG A 113 -1.77 4.27 16.23
N THR A 114 -2.92 4.87 15.92
CA THR A 114 -3.70 4.60 14.71
C THR A 114 -3.95 5.90 13.94
N TYR A 115 -3.95 5.81 12.61
CA TYR A 115 -4.13 6.93 11.69
C TYR A 115 -5.11 6.52 10.59
N HIS A 116 -5.90 7.48 10.11
CA HIS A 116 -6.73 7.28 8.92
C HIS A 116 -6.75 8.55 8.07
N THR A 117 -6.89 8.36 6.77
CA THR A 117 -7.06 9.45 5.80
C THR A 117 -7.92 8.97 4.63
N LEU A 118 -8.29 9.89 3.73
CA LEU A 118 -8.82 9.54 2.43
C LEU A 118 -7.64 9.39 1.45
N ALA A 119 -7.36 8.16 1.02
CA ALA A 119 -6.42 7.92 -0.07
C ALA A 119 -7.13 8.19 -1.40
N VAL A 120 -6.55 9.07 -2.22
CA VAL A 120 -7.11 9.43 -3.54
C VAL A 120 -6.85 8.34 -4.58
N ALA A 121 -5.80 7.53 -4.37
CA ALA A 121 -5.44 6.39 -5.19
C ALA A 121 -4.69 5.33 -4.35
N TYR A 122 -4.62 4.09 -4.84
CA TYR A 122 -3.85 2.98 -4.26
C TYR A 122 -3.36 2.03 -5.36
N LEU A 123 -2.46 1.11 -5.01
CA LEU A 123 -1.94 0.04 -5.85
C LEU A 123 -2.52 -1.29 -5.36
N VAL A 124 -2.83 -2.18 -6.29
CA VAL A 124 -3.15 -3.58 -6.05
C VAL A 124 -2.00 -4.42 -6.58
N ILE A 125 -1.30 -5.11 -5.68
CA ILE A 125 -0.19 -5.99 -6.02
C ILE A 125 -0.73 -7.43 -6.09
N ASN A 126 -0.47 -8.11 -7.21
CA ASN A 126 -0.91 -9.49 -7.48
C ASN A 126 -2.43 -9.72 -7.33
N GLY A 127 -3.26 -8.69 -7.44
CA GLY A 127 -4.71 -8.78 -7.21
C GLY A 127 -5.14 -8.95 -5.74
N GLU A 128 -4.19 -8.97 -4.80
CA GLU A 128 -4.45 -9.28 -3.39
C GLU A 128 -4.20 -8.04 -2.52
N LEU A 129 -2.99 -7.48 -2.58
CA LEU A 129 -2.54 -6.48 -1.63
C LEU A 129 -2.85 -5.05 -2.09
N SER A 130 -3.76 -4.39 -1.38
CA SER A 130 -4.17 -2.99 -1.66
C SER A 130 -3.44 -1.99 -0.76
N VAL A 131 -2.55 -1.19 -1.35
CA VAL A 131 -1.58 -0.35 -0.61
C VAL A 131 -1.34 1.01 -1.27
N THR A 132 -1.02 2.05 -0.48
CA THR A 132 -0.61 3.33 -1.09
C THR A 132 0.79 3.27 -1.69
N GLY A 133 1.03 4.01 -2.76
CA GLY A 133 2.31 4.06 -3.48
C GLY A 133 3.54 4.42 -2.63
N THR A 134 3.35 5.10 -1.49
CA THR A 134 4.46 5.49 -0.59
C THR A 134 4.78 4.45 0.50
N HIS A 135 4.05 3.33 0.56
CA HIS A 135 4.28 2.32 1.60
C HIS A 135 5.55 1.52 1.30
N PRO A 136 6.50 1.39 2.25
CA PRO A 136 7.74 0.68 1.99
C PRO A 136 7.58 -0.84 2.14
N PHE A 137 8.20 -1.57 1.22
CA PHE A 137 8.31 -3.03 1.20
C PHE A 137 9.77 -3.46 1.17
N LEU A 138 10.08 -4.60 1.80
CA LEU A 138 11.43 -5.17 1.76
C LEU A 138 11.62 -5.99 0.48
N VAL A 139 12.48 -5.52 -0.42
CA VAL A 139 12.91 -6.23 -1.63
C VAL A 139 14.39 -6.55 -1.50
N GLY A 140 14.71 -7.84 -1.37
CA GLY A 140 16.07 -8.28 -1.01
C GLY A 140 16.48 -7.72 0.36
N SER A 141 17.42 -6.77 0.36
CA SER A 141 17.91 -6.09 1.57
C SER A 141 17.51 -4.60 1.64
N ASN A 142 16.69 -4.11 0.70
CA ASN A 142 16.36 -2.70 0.57
C ASN A 142 14.88 -2.45 0.81
N TRP A 143 14.56 -1.33 1.46
CA TRP A 143 13.18 -0.83 1.56
C TRP A 143 12.85 0.00 0.32
N VAL A 144 11.86 -0.45 -0.44
CA VAL A 144 11.41 0.13 -1.70
C VAL A 144 9.96 0.60 -1.53
N GLU A 145 9.61 1.83 -1.95
CA GLU A 145 8.23 2.30 -1.89
C GLU A 145 7.35 1.53 -2.88
N ALA A 146 6.07 1.31 -2.58
CA ALA A 146 5.18 0.50 -3.39
C ALA A 146 5.07 0.96 -4.86
N GLY A 147 5.14 2.28 -5.11
CA GLY A 147 5.16 2.86 -6.46
C GLY A 147 6.43 2.55 -7.27
N ASP A 148 7.52 2.19 -6.57
CA ASP A 148 8.78 1.76 -7.18
C ASP A 148 8.86 0.26 -7.45
N LEU A 149 7.94 -0.54 -6.92
CA LEU A 149 7.91 -1.98 -7.15
C LEU A 149 7.75 -2.30 -8.64
N ARG A 150 8.40 -3.37 -9.08
CA ARG A 150 8.36 -3.86 -10.46
C ARG A 150 7.98 -5.32 -10.50
N VAL A 151 7.33 -5.72 -11.60
CA VAL A 151 7.12 -7.15 -11.90
C VAL A 151 8.48 -7.84 -11.95
N GLY A 152 8.59 -8.96 -11.22
CA GLY A 152 9.86 -9.67 -11.02
C GLY A 152 10.50 -9.46 -9.65
N ASP A 153 10.13 -8.40 -8.91
CA ASP A 153 10.56 -8.23 -7.52
C ASP A 153 9.95 -9.32 -6.62
N THR A 154 10.57 -9.56 -5.47
CA THR A 154 10.08 -10.53 -4.49
C THR A 154 9.83 -9.89 -3.13
N LEU A 155 8.64 -10.13 -2.56
CA LEU A 155 8.25 -9.66 -1.23
C LEU A 155 8.30 -10.80 -0.21
N VAL A 156 8.55 -10.47 1.06
CA VAL A 156 8.67 -11.46 2.15
C VAL A 156 7.30 -11.75 2.77
N ARG A 157 6.92 -13.04 2.81
CA ARG A 157 5.72 -13.55 3.48
C ARG A 157 5.94 -13.83 4.97
N SER A 158 4.83 -13.93 5.70
CA SER A 158 4.78 -14.26 7.13
C SER A 158 5.34 -15.63 7.50
N ASP A 159 5.26 -16.60 6.60
CA ASP A 159 5.87 -17.92 6.74
C ASP A 159 7.39 -17.92 6.46
N GLY A 160 7.96 -16.76 6.13
CA GLY A 160 9.37 -16.57 5.79
C GLY A 160 9.74 -16.89 4.35
N THR A 161 8.78 -17.34 3.52
CA THR A 161 8.96 -17.50 2.08
C THR A 161 8.90 -16.14 1.36
N THR A 162 9.08 -16.16 0.04
CA THR A 162 8.87 -14.99 -0.81
C THR A 162 7.71 -15.18 -1.78
N VAL A 163 7.09 -14.06 -2.17
CA VAL A 163 6.12 -13.99 -3.27
C VAL A 163 6.71 -13.15 -4.40
N LEU A 164 6.59 -13.65 -5.63
CA LEU A 164 6.96 -12.90 -6.83
C LEU A 164 5.86 -11.88 -7.15
N ILE A 165 6.24 -10.66 -7.48
CA ILE A 165 5.31 -9.67 -8.02
C ILE A 165 5.05 -10.00 -9.49
N ASP A 166 3.81 -10.34 -9.82
CA ASP A 166 3.36 -10.64 -11.20
C ASP A 166 2.48 -9.52 -11.79
N SER A 167 1.83 -8.72 -10.94
CA SER A 167 1.08 -7.53 -11.34
C SER A 167 1.17 -6.40 -10.32
N VAL A 168 1.11 -5.16 -10.83
CA VAL A 168 0.96 -3.94 -10.03
C VAL A 168 -0.05 -3.04 -10.75
N GLU A 169 -1.24 -2.92 -10.18
CA GLU A 169 -2.37 -2.23 -10.80
C GLU A 169 -2.78 -1.01 -9.97
N PRO A 170 -2.76 0.21 -10.52
CA PRO A 170 -3.21 1.38 -9.81
C PRO A 170 -4.72 1.59 -9.92
N ILE A 171 -5.31 2.00 -8.82
CA ILE A 171 -6.73 2.28 -8.68
C ILE A 171 -6.90 3.74 -8.23
N GLY A 172 -7.62 4.54 -9.02
CA GLY A 172 -7.82 5.98 -8.82
C GLY A 172 -9.17 6.35 -8.20
N PHE A 173 -9.50 5.81 -7.03
CA PHE A 173 -10.74 6.16 -6.32
C PHE A 173 -10.45 6.55 -4.87
N GLY A 174 -11.15 7.59 -4.40
CA GLY A 174 -11.11 8.05 -3.02
C GLY A 174 -11.60 6.98 -2.05
N VAL A 175 -10.69 6.27 -1.40
CA VAL A 175 -10.98 5.22 -0.42
C VAL A 175 -10.36 5.56 0.93
N ARG A 176 -11.02 5.16 2.02
CA ARG A 176 -10.43 5.31 3.35
C ARG A 176 -9.22 4.39 3.47
N ALA A 177 -8.10 4.98 3.90
CA ALA A 177 -6.85 4.29 4.12
C ALA A 177 -6.38 4.51 5.56
N TYR A 178 -5.68 3.50 6.08
CA TYR A 178 -5.35 3.34 7.49
C TYR A 178 -3.85 3.05 7.64
N ASN A 179 -3.26 3.55 8.72
CA ASN A 179 -1.90 3.21 9.14
C ASN A 179 -1.88 3.02 10.66
N ILE A 180 -0.97 2.19 11.14
CA ILE A 180 -0.77 1.90 12.57
C ILE A 180 0.70 2.01 12.90
N THR A 181 1.06 2.70 13.98
CA THR A 181 2.42 2.64 14.54
C THR A 181 2.46 1.54 15.58
N VAL A 182 3.50 0.72 15.50
CA VAL A 182 3.73 -0.38 16.43
C VAL A 182 5.02 -0.17 17.20
N SER A 183 5.07 -0.66 18.43
CA SER A 183 6.26 -0.64 19.28
C SER A 183 7.36 -1.58 18.74
N GLY A 184 8.58 -1.43 19.27
CA GLY A 184 9.70 -2.32 18.93
C GLY A 184 10.29 -2.03 17.55
N ASN A 185 10.27 -3.03 16.67
CA ASN A 185 10.97 -2.97 15.37
C ASN A 185 10.15 -2.29 14.26
N HIS A 186 8.99 -1.70 14.59
CA HIS A 186 8.11 -0.99 13.66
C HIS A 186 7.64 -1.84 12.46
N THR A 187 7.66 -3.17 12.57
CA THR A 187 7.18 -4.08 11.54
C THR A 187 5.92 -4.84 11.97
N PHE A 188 5.10 -5.19 11.00
CA PHE A 188 3.95 -6.07 11.17
C PHE A 188 3.62 -6.79 9.86
N PHE A 189 2.74 -7.79 9.90
CA PHE A 189 2.25 -8.47 8.70
C PHE A 189 0.88 -7.95 8.30
N ALA A 190 0.77 -7.42 7.08
CA ALA A 190 -0.46 -6.99 6.43
C ALA A 190 -0.66 -7.83 5.16
N ASP A 191 -1.83 -8.45 5.03
CA ASP A 191 -2.14 -9.42 3.96
C ASP A 191 -1.07 -10.52 3.82
N GLY A 192 -0.53 -10.96 4.96
CA GLY A 192 0.53 -11.96 5.02
C GLY A 192 1.92 -11.48 4.57
N ILE A 193 2.10 -10.20 4.23
CA ILE A 193 3.36 -9.59 3.78
C ILE A 193 3.99 -8.74 4.88
N LEU A 194 5.31 -8.85 5.05
CA LEU A 194 6.05 -8.05 6.02
C LEU A 194 6.13 -6.59 5.57
N VAL A 195 5.63 -5.70 6.41
CA VAL A 195 5.60 -4.25 6.15
C VAL A 195 6.24 -3.50 7.31
N HIS A 196 6.68 -2.27 7.05
CA HIS A 196 7.33 -1.42 8.04
C HIS A 196 6.60 -0.08 8.15
N ASN A 197 6.28 0.35 9.37
CA ASN A 197 5.82 1.71 9.58
C ASN A 197 7.03 2.64 9.69
N LYS A 198 7.11 3.64 8.82
CA LYS A 198 8.08 4.73 8.92
C LYS A 198 7.50 5.85 9.79
N GLY A 199 7.43 5.64 11.11
CA GLY A 199 7.01 6.62 12.12
C GLY A 199 8.18 7.12 12.94
#